data_AF-A0AA49X9E1-F1
#
_entry.id   AF-A0AA49X9E1-F1
#
_cell.length_a   1.000
_cell.length_b   1.000
_cell.length_c   1.000
_cell.angle_alpha   90.00
_cell.angle_beta   90.00
_cell.angle_gamma   90.00
#
_symmetry.space_group_name_H-M   'P 1'
#
loop_
_entity.id
_entity.type
_entity.pdbx_description
1 polymer ?
#
loop_
_entity_poly.entity_id
_entity_poly.type
_entity_poly.pdbx_seq_one_letter_code
_entity_poly.pdbx_strand_id
1 'polypeptide(L)'
;FGMDSLFRQVGIWSSVGQLYEPQDASQLSWYREDTTGQILQEGISEAGGVSLWTAAATSYSVHHLPMIPMFIYYSMFGFQRVGDFIWAAADSRARGFLLGATSGRTTLNGEGLQHADGTSLLMAASVPNCIAYDPAFAYEVAV
;
A
#
# COMPACT_ATOMS: atom_id res chain seq x y z
N PHE A 1 -7.96 0.78 -6.49
CA PHE A 1 -8.20 1.81 -5.45
C PHE A 1 -8.32 3.25 -6.00
N GLY A 2 -8.62 3.46 -7.28
CA GLY A 2 -8.70 4.84 -7.85
C GLY A 2 -7.34 5.54 -8.00
N MET A 3 -6.25 4.76 -8.08
CA MET A 3 -4.87 5.28 -8.18
C MET A 3 -4.47 5.60 -9.62
N ASP A 4 -5.32 5.28 -10.60
CA ASP A 4 -5.11 5.50 -12.03
C ASP A 4 -4.83 6.96 -12.38
N SER A 5 -5.49 7.89 -11.67
CA SER A 5 -5.23 9.33 -11.79
C SER A 5 -3.78 9.72 -11.45
N LEU A 6 -3.12 8.98 -10.54
CA LEU A 6 -1.75 9.24 -10.12
C LEU A 6 -0.72 8.66 -11.10
N PHE A 7 -1.04 7.58 -11.82
CA PHE A 7 -0.12 6.97 -12.80
C PHE A 7 0.34 7.98 -13.84
N ARG A 8 -0.56 8.86 -14.30
CA ARG A 8 -0.21 9.93 -15.24
C ARG A 8 0.59 11.07 -14.60
N GLN A 9 0.25 11.43 -13.36
CA GLN A 9 0.87 12.56 -12.67
C GLN A 9 2.31 12.25 -12.27
N VAL A 10 2.52 11.13 -11.59
CA VAL A 10 3.81 10.80 -10.96
C VAL A 10 4.50 9.57 -11.55
N GLY A 11 3.85 8.83 -12.45
CA GLY A 11 4.44 7.66 -13.11
C GLY A 11 4.57 6.44 -12.18
N ILE A 12 4.58 5.27 -12.80
CA ILE A 12 5.01 4.01 -12.19
C ILE A 12 6.51 3.87 -12.42
N TRP A 13 7.26 3.59 -11.36
CA TRP A 13 8.70 3.38 -11.48
C TRP A 13 9.00 2.10 -12.24
N SER A 14 9.84 2.19 -13.26
CA SER A 14 10.39 1.05 -13.99
C SER A 14 11.85 1.33 -14.30
N SER A 15 12.75 0.44 -13.90
CA SER A 15 14.19 0.61 -14.12
C SER A 15 14.56 0.68 -15.61
N VAL A 16 13.72 0.16 -16.49
CA VAL A 16 13.91 0.15 -17.95
C VAL A 16 12.98 1.13 -18.69
N GLY A 17 12.07 1.79 -17.97
CA GLY A 17 11.02 2.64 -18.54
C GLY A 17 9.96 1.85 -19.31
N GLN A 18 9.07 2.56 -20.00
CA GLN A 18 7.99 1.96 -20.80
C GLN A 18 8.54 1.36 -22.11
N LEU A 19 8.54 0.04 -22.22
CA LEU A 19 9.02 -0.69 -23.42
C LEU A 19 7.90 -1.19 -24.36
N TYR A 20 6.65 -0.88 -24.05
CA TYR A 20 5.48 -1.41 -24.75
C TYR A 20 4.34 -0.40 -24.77
N GLU A 21 3.40 -0.53 -25.72
CA GLU A 21 2.21 0.31 -25.74
C GLU A 21 1.24 -0.14 -24.64
N PRO A 22 0.81 0.77 -23.75
CA PRO A 22 -0.14 0.45 -22.69
C PRO A 22 -1.45 -0.09 -23.25
N GLN A 23 -2.02 -1.12 -22.61
CA GLN A 23 -3.31 -1.68 -23.01
C GLN A 23 -4.43 -0.63 -23.00
N ASP A 24 -4.33 0.32 -22.09
CA ASP A 24 -5.26 1.42 -21.87
C ASP A 24 -4.80 2.72 -22.55
N ALA A 25 -3.85 2.68 -23.50
CA ALA A 25 -3.30 3.88 -24.16
C ALA A 25 -4.36 4.79 -24.80
N SER A 26 -5.53 4.25 -25.15
CA SER A 26 -6.68 5.00 -25.69
C SER A 26 -7.56 5.66 -24.63
N GLN A 27 -7.34 5.37 -23.34
CA GLN A 27 -8.08 5.94 -22.22
C GLN A 27 -7.42 7.22 -21.70
N LEU A 28 -8.20 8.06 -21.02
CA LEU A 28 -7.73 9.34 -20.47
C LEU A 28 -6.64 9.15 -19.39
N SER A 29 -6.73 8.05 -18.64
CA SER A 29 -5.88 7.69 -17.50
C SER A 29 -5.07 6.41 -17.81
N TRP A 30 -4.28 6.43 -18.88
CA TRP A 30 -3.40 5.31 -19.22
C TRP A 30 -2.20 5.22 -18.26
N TYR A 31 -1.71 4.02 -17.97
CA TYR A 31 -0.55 3.86 -17.08
C TYR A 31 0.77 4.19 -17.78
N ARG A 32 1.63 4.93 -17.09
CA ARG A 32 2.94 5.36 -17.61
C ARG A 32 4.06 4.80 -16.75
N GLU A 33 4.88 3.92 -17.30
CA GLU A 33 6.15 3.53 -16.69
C GLU A 33 7.27 4.52 -17.05
N ASP A 34 8.06 4.90 -16.04
CA ASP A 34 9.13 5.89 -16.16
C ASP A 34 10.28 5.52 -15.20
N THR A 35 11.52 5.75 -15.60
CA THR A 35 12.70 5.57 -14.74
C THR A 35 12.71 6.54 -13.55
N THR A 36 11.93 7.62 -13.65
CA THR A 36 11.71 8.63 -12.61
C THR A 36 10.32 8.54 -11.96
N GLY A 37 9.56 7.47 -12.26
CA GLY A 37 8.26 7.24 -11.66
C GLY A 37 8.33 7.14 -10.13
N GLN A 38 7.26 7.54 -9.44
CA GLN A 38 7.21 7.55 -7.97
C GLN A 38 6.37 6.42 -7.38
N ILE A 39 5.50 5.79 -8.18
CA ILE A 39 4.67 4.68 -7.73
C ILE A 39 5.45 3.37 -7.91
N LEU A 40 5.55 2.59 -6.84
CA LEU A 40 6.15 1.26 -6.87
C LEU A 40 5.03 0.22 -6.98
N GLN A 41 5.02 -0.54 -8.08
CA GLN A 41 4.00 -1.54 -8.37
C GLN A 41 4.59 -2.95 -8.34
N GLU A 42 4.41 -3.65 -7.22
CA GLU A 42 5.02 -4.97 -6.95
C GLU A 42 4.25 -6.16 -7.56
N GLY A 43 3.20 -5.90 -8.34
CA GLY A 43 2.29 -6.94 -8.82
C GLY A 43 1.56 -7.65 -7.68
N ILE A 44 1.30 -8.96 -7.83
CA ILE A 44 0.61 -9.78 -6.83
C ILE A 44 1.62 -10.29 -5.80
N SER A 45 2.16 -9.36 -5.01
CA SER A 45 3.14 -9.66 -3.97
C SER A 45 2.98 -8.71 -2.79
N GLU A 46 2.14 -9.08 -1.82
CA GLU A 46 1.99 -8.29 -0.59
C GLU A 46 3.29 -8.29 0.24
N ALA A 47 4.04 -9.39 0.21
CA ALA A 47 5.34 -9.50 0.87
C ALA A 47 6.38 -8.57 0.22
N GLY A 48 6.37 -8.45 -1.12
CA GLY A 48 7.19 -7.48 -1.84
C GLY A 48 6.79 -6.04 -1.50
N GLY A 49 5.48 -5.76 -1.55
CA GLY A 49 4.92 -4.45 -1.22
C GLY A 49 5.30 -3.96 0.18
N VAL A 50 5.13 -4.80 1.21
CA VAL A 50 5.50 -4.43 2.59
C VAL A 50 7.03 -4.34 2.78
N SER A 51 7.81 -5.09 2.01
CA SER A 51 9.28 -5.00 2.06
C SER A 51 9.78 -3.67 1.50
N LEU A 52 9.23 -3.23 0.35
CA LEU A 52 9.52 -1.89 -0.18
C LEU A 52 9.04 -0.78 0.74
N TRP A 53 7.83 -0.93 1.29
CA TRP A 53 7.32 0.00 2.30
C TRP A 53 8.27 0.09 3.48
N THR A 54 8.79 -1.03 4.00
CA THR A 54 9.72 -1.05 5.14
C THR A 54 11.04 -0.37 4.81
N ALA A 55 11.60 -0.61 3.62
CA ALA A 55 12.83 0.04 3.17
C ALA A 55 12.66 1.56 3.11
N ALA A 56 11.57 2.05 2.51
CA ALA A 56 11.25 3.48 2.48
C ALA A 56 10.97 4.04 3.88
N ALA A 57 10.23 3.31 4.72
CA ALA A 57 9.80 3.73 6.05
C ALA A 57 10.95 3.82 7.06
N THR A 58 12.10 3.22 6.75
CA THR A 58 13.32 3.24 7.57
C THR A 58 14.45 4.05 6.92
N SER A 59 14.26 4.57 5.70
CA SER A 59 15.25 5.37 4.97
C SER A 59 15.74 6.60 5.73
N TYR A 60 14.88 7.17 6.61
CA TYR A 60 15.27 8.27 7.50
C TYR A 60 16.48 7.93 8.38
N SER A 61 16.66 6.65 8.74
CA SER A 61 17.75 6.17 9.57
C SER A 61 18.84 5.48 8.76
N VAL A 62 18.47 4.63 7.80
CA VAL A 62 19.44 3.81 7.04
C VAL A 62 20.24 4.66 6.05
N HIS A 63 19.60 5.67 5.45
CA HIS A 63 20.18 6.48 4.38
C HIS A 63 20.24 7.98 4.71
N HIS A 64 19.82 8.39 5.91
CA HIS A 64 19.64 9.80 6.28
C HIS A 64 18.76 10.58 5.29
N LEU A 65 17.81 9.89 4.65
CA LEU A 65 16.90 10.47 3.67
C LEU A 65 15.46 10.09 4.04
N PRO A 66 14.73 10.96 4.74
CA PRO A 66 13.36 10.68 5.14
C PRO A 66 12.45 10.49 3.91
N MET A 67 11.72 9.37 3.90
CA MET A 67 10.64 9.10 2.94
C MET A 67 9.35 8.84 3.71
N ILE A 68 8.21 9.06 3.06
CA ILE A 68 6.88 8.85 3.62
C ILE A 68 6.14 7.84 2.74
N PRO A 69 6.32 6.52 2.97
CA PRO A 69 5.67 5.53 2.14
C PRO A 69 4.21 5.34 2.53
N MET A 70 3.38 5.14 1.50
CA MET A 70 1.97 4.78 1.61
C MET A 70 1.74 3.49 0.83
N PHE A 71 1.46 2.39 1.53
CA PHE A 71 1.19 1.11 0.90
C PHE A 71 -0.29 0.77 0.99
N ILE A 72 -0.99 0.74 -0.15
CA ILE A 72 -2.42 0.46 -0.24
C ILE A 72 -2.68 -0.94 -0.82
N TYR A 73 -3.50 -1.72 -0.14
CA TYR A 73 -3.77 -3.13 -0.47
C TYR A 73 -5.15 -3.55 0.05
N TYR A 74 -5.65 -4.71 -0.38
CA TYR A 74 -6.88 -5.30 0.19
C TYR A 74 -6.63 -5.64 1.66
N SER A 75 -7.37 -5.06 2.59
CA SER A 75 -7.05 -5.11 4.03
C SER A 75 -6.84 -6.54 4.57
N MET A 76 -7.57 -7.52 4.02
CA MET A 76 -7.43 -8.95 4.32
C MET A 76 -6.01 -9.48 4.11
N PHE A 77 -5.26 -8.95 3.15
CA PHE A 77 -3.89 -9.39 2.82
C PHE A 77 -2.79 -8.52 3.45
N GLY A 78 -3.14 -7.73 4.47
CA GLY A 78 -2.16 -7.05 5.32
C GLY A 78 -1.70 -7.93 6.46
N PHE A 79 -2.10 -7.57 7.68
CA PHE A 79 -1.70 -8.25 8.92
C PHE A 79 -1.91 -9.76 8.91
N GLN A 80 -2.95 -10.26 8.24
CA GLN A 80 -3.19 -11.70 8.16
C GLN A 80 -2.19 -12.43 7.25
N ARG A 81 -1.75 -11.79 6.16
CA ARG A 81 -0.91 -12.43 5.13
C ARG A 81 0.58 -12.16 5.37
N VAL A 82 0.93 -10.97 5.80
CA VAL A 82 2.31 -10.49 5.97
C VAL A 82 2.59 -9.99 7.39
N GLY A 83 1.88 -10.50 8.39
CA GLY A 83 1.98 -10.05 9.78
C GLY A 83 3.40 -10.09 10.36
N ASP A 84 4.18 -11.13 10.04
CA ASP A 84 5.57 -11.24 10.52
C ASP A 84 6.50 -10.18 9.89
N PHE A 85 6.27 -9.80 8.63
CA PHE A 85 6.97 -8.68 8.00
C PHE A 85 6.61 -7.36 8.67
N ILE A 86 5.32 -7.15 9.00
CA ILE A 86 4.88 -5.96 9.73
C ILE A 86 5.49 -5.91 11.13
N TRP A 87 5.60 -7.05 11.80
CA TRP A 87 6.28 -7.15 13.10
C TRP A 87 7.76 -6.79 13.00
N ALA A 88 8.47 -7.32 11.99
CA ALA A 88 9.86 -6.96 11.72
C ALA A 88 10.03 -5.47 11.39
N ALA A 89 9.09 -4.89 10.65
CA ALA A 89 9.10 -3.47 10.34
C ALA A 89 8.87 -2.59 11.58
N ALA A 90 7.98 -3.04 12.47
CA ALA A 90 7.77 -2.41 13.77
C ALA A 90 9.03 -2.42 14.63
N ASP A 91 9.75 -3.55 14.71
CA ASP A 91 11.04 -3.67 15.40
C ASP A 91 12.10 -2.74 14.78
N SER A 92 12.11 -2.66 13.44
CA SER A 92 12.98 -1.77 12.65
C SER A 92 12.61 -0.28 12.75
N ARG A 93 11.64 0.09 13.58
CA ARG A 93 11.18 1.48 13.79
C ARG A 93 10.68 2.14 12.50
N ALA A 94 9.97 1.39 11.66
CA ALA A 94 9.35 1.90 10.45
C ALA A 94 8.40 3.09 10.75
N ARG A 95 8.42 4.10 9.88
CA ARG A 95 7.52 5.26 9.90
C ARG A 95 6.88 5.43 8.52
N GLY A 96 5.57 5.20 8.43
CA GLY A 96 4.82 5.26 7.17
C GLY A 96 3.36 4.84 7.37
N PHE A 97 2.63 4.72 6.26
CA PHE A 97 1.20 4.39 6.28
C PHE A 97 0.92 3.05 5.59
N LEU A 98 0.20 2.17 6.27
CA LEU A 98 -0.41 0.97 5.70
C LEU A 98 -1.91 1.26 5.52
N LEU A 99 -2.40 1.18 4.28
CA LEU A 99 -3.76 1.54 3.90
C LEU A 99 -4.52 0.26 3.53
N GLY A 100 -5.16 -0.36 4.52
CA GLY A 100 -6.04 -1.51 4.32
C GLY A 100 -7.35 -1.08 3.65
N ALA A 101 -7.35 -1.03 2.33
CA ALA A 101 -8.52 -0.68 1.53
C ALA A 101 -9.46 -1.88 1.35
N THR A 102 -10.65 -1.62 0.80
CA THR A 102 -11.73 -2.62 0.64
C THR A 102 -12.05 -3.40 1.93
N SER A 103 -11.87 -2.75 3.08
CA SER A 103 -12.12 -3.30 4.41
C SER A 103 -13.60 -3.36 4.76
N GLY A 104 -13.92 -4.14 5.79
CA GLY A 104 -15.28 -4.30 6.32
C GLY A 104 -15.96 -5.55 5.79
N ARG A 105 -16.36 -6.44 6.71
CA ARG A 105 -16.91 -7.77 6.42
C ARG A 105 -18.11 -7.72 5.49
N THR A 106 -18.93 -6.69 5.62
CA THR A 106 -20.16 -6.50 4.83
C THR A 106 -19.99 -5.49 3.71
N THR A 107 -18.90 -4.73 3.69
CA THR A 107 -18.63 -3.68 2.69
C THR A 107 -18.17 -4.31 1.38
N LEU A 108 -17.29 -5.31 1.43
CA LEU A 108 -16.79 -6.04 0.27
C LEU A 108 -17.61 -7.32 0.02
N ASN A 109 -18.92 -7.16 -0.17
CA ASN A 109 -19.91 -8.23 -0.18
C ASN A 109 -19.75 -9.26 -1.32
N GLY A 110 -19.19 -8.87 -2.48
CA GLY A 110 -19.07 -9.75 -3.65
C GLY A 110 -17.87 -10.70 -3.64
N GLU A 111 -16.82 -10.41 -2.87
CA GLU A 111 -15.55 -11.13 -2.92
C GLU A 111 -15.48 -12.37 -2.00
N GLY A 112 -16.45 -12.49 -1.09
CA GLY A 112 -16.65 -13.69 -0.28
C GLY A 112 -15.62 -13.91 0.86
N LEU A 113 -15.54 -15.17 1.30
CA LEU A 113 -14.91 -15.58 2.57
C LEU A 113 -13.45 -15.10 2.71
N GLN A 114 -12.67 -15.21 1.64
CA GLN A 114 -11.22 -14.95 1.65
C GLN A 114 -10.85 -13.48 1.48
N HIS A 115 -11.82 -12.58 1.33
CA HIS A 115 -11.57 -11.16 1.05
C HIS A 115 -12.33 -10.24 2.02
N ALA A 116 -13.53 -10.63 2.44
CA ALA A 116 -14.36 -9.82 3.34
C ALA A 116 -13.71 -9.73 4.73
N ASP A 117 -12.97 -8.65 5.00
CA ASP A 117 -12.19 -8.49 6.24
C ASP A 117 -13.02 -7.92 7.39
N GLY A 118 -12.99 -8.58 8.55
CA GLY A 118 -13.55 -8.06 9.80
C GLY A 118 -12.66 -8.32 11.01
N THR A 119 -11.36 -8.52 10.79
CA THR A 119 -10.42 -8.94 11.85
C THR A 119 -9.05 -8.25 11.77
N SER A 120 -8.73 -7.51 10.70
CA SER A 120 -7.43 -6.83 10.56
C SER A 120 -7.11 -5.87 11.71
N LEU A 121 -8.08 -5.11 12.22
CA LEU A 121 -7.85 -4.19 13.35
C LEU A 121 -7.47 -4.92 14.64
N LEU A 122 -8.00 -6.13 14.88
CA LEU A 122 -7.62 -6.96 16.02
C LEU A 122 -6.17 -7.44 15.89
N MET A 123 -5.75 -7.79 14.67
CA MET A 123 -4.36 -8.16 14.39
C MET A 123 -3.43 -6.94 14.52
N ALA A 124 -3.84 -5.78 14.02
CA ALA A 124 -3.09 -4.54 14.16
C ALA A 124 -2.87 -4.15 15.62
N ALA A 125 -3.89 -4.35 16.49
CA ALA A 125 -3.80 -4.10 17.92
C ALA A 125 -2.73 -4.94 18.65
N SER A 126 -2.26 -6.04 18.04
CA SER A 126 -1.16 -6.82 18.59
C SER A 126 0.22 -6.18 18.40
N VAL A 127 0.35 -5.22 17.47
CA VAL A 127 1.62 -4.56 17.11
C VAL A 127 1.79 -3.27 17.94
N PRO A 128 2.72 -3.20 18.91
CA PRO A 128 2.72 -2.15 19.94
C PRO A 128 2.86 -0.70 19.45
N ASN A 129 3.58 -0.49 18.34
CA ASN A 129 3.82 0.82 17.75
C ASN A 129 2.99 1.07 16.48
N CYS A 130 2.01 0.20 16.19
CA CYS A 130 1.02 0.43 15.15
C CYS A 130 -0.15 1.23 15.73
N ILE A 131 -0.41 2.40 15.15
CA ILE A 131 -1.61 3.19 15.49
C ILE A 131 -2.64 2.93 14.40
N ALA A 132 -3.73 2.26 14.77
CA ALA A 132 -4.78 1.83 13.85
C ALA A 132 -6.02 2.73 13.96
N TYR A 133 -6.61 3.07 12.82
CA TYR A 133 -7.83 3.87 12.69
C TYR A 133 -8.82 3.17 11.75
N ASP A 134 -10.11 3.40 11.97
CA ASP A 134 -11.22 2.95 11.10
C ASP A 134 -12.18 4.12 10.85
N PRO A 135 -11.76 5.12 10.03
CA PRO A 135 -12.54 6.32 9.80
C PRO A 135 -13.79 6.02 8.95
N ALA A 136 -14.91 6.64 9.29
CA ALA A 136 -16.17 6.56 8.56
C ALA A 136 -16.32 7.68 7.52
N PHE A 137 -15.75 8.86 7.80
CA PHE A 137 -15.92 10.05 6.98
C PHE A 137 -14.60 10.57 6.41
N ALA A 138 -14.68 11.24 5.26
CA ALA A 138 -13.51 11.79 4.57
C ALA A 138 -12.72 12.82 5.41
N TYR A 139 -13.41 13.60 6.25
CA TYR A 139 -12.71 14.56 7.13
C TYR A 139 -11.95 13.86 8.27
N GLU A 140 -12.36 12.65 8.67
CA GLU A 140 -11.63 11.86 9.67
C GLU A 140 -10.36 11.25 9.06
N VAL A 141 -10.37 10.93 7.77
CA VAL A 141 -9.17 10.50 7.03
C VAL A 141 -8.16 11.65 6.91
N ALA A 142 -8.65 12.89 6.80
CA ALA A 142 -7.82 14.07 6.57
C ALA A 142 -7.13 14.62 7.83
N VAL A 143 -7.70 14.40 9.02
CA VAL A 143 -7.23 14.91 10.32
C VAL A 143 -6.29 13.91 10.97
#